data_AF-A0A9C9TI16-F1
#
_entry.id   AF-A0A9C9TI16-F1
#
_cell.length_a   1.000
_cell.length_b   1.000
_cell.length_c   1.000
_cell.angle_alpha   90.00
_cell.angle_beta   90.00
_cell.angle_gamma   90.00
#
_symmetry.space_group_name_H-M   'P 1'
#
loop_
_entity.id
_entity.type
_entity.pdbx_description
1 polymer ?
#
loop_
_entity_poly.entity_id
_entity_poly.type
_entity_poly.pdbx_seq_one_letter_code
_entity_poly.pdbx_strand_id
1 'polypeptide(L)'
;MAANPKDRQFRLSDFRFVTELLAEAQTREDGARDRIAKKHGIQKSVITGRVGRIEKFLGTTLFSGPQRKSPTAAGRELATRGPQFLRMVEDFVAMIGDVDERERGEVRRLRHR
;
A
#
# COMPACT_ATOMS: atom_id res chain seq x y z
N MET A 1 2.54 19.11 21.28
CA MET A 1 2.10 17.70 21.38
C MET A 1 3.09 16.83 20.60
N ALA A 2 3.78 15.91 21.27
CA ALA A 2 4.71 14.99 20.60
C ALA A 2 3.93 13.95 19.78
N ALA A 3 4.32 13.71 18.53
CA ALA A 3 3.70 12.69 17.69
C ALA A 3 3.98 11.28 18.25
N ASN A 4 2.95 10.43 18.35
CA ASN A 4 3.09 9.04 18.77
C ASN A 4 4.06 8.31 17.81
N PRO A 5 5.09 7.60 18.29
CA PRO A 5 6.06 6.88 17.44
C PRO A 5 5.41 5.93 16.42
N LYS A 6 4.24 5.36 16.77
CA LYS A 6 3.45 4.49 15.89
C LYS A 6 2.89 5.22 14.66
N ASP A 7 2.80 6.55 14.70
CA ASP A 7 2.31 7.37 13.58
C ASP A 7 3.39 7.65 12.52
N ARG A 8 4.65 7.33 12.79
CA ARG A 8 5.76 7.46 11.83
C ARG A 8 6.13 6.14 11.16
N GLN A 9 5.56 5.02 11.61
CA GLN A 9 5.89 3.72 11.06
C GLN A 9 5.14 3.50 9.73
N PHE A 10 5.92 3.30 8.67
CA PHE A 10 5.38 2.86 7.39
C PHE A 10 4.72 1.48 7.51
N ARG A 11 3.51 1.35 6.96
CA ARG A 11 2.81 0.07 6.87
C ARG A 11 2.56 -0.24 5.41
N LEU A 12 3.14 -1.33 4.92
CA LEU A 12 2.97 -1.77 3.53
C LEU A 12 1.49 -2.03 3.18
N SER A 13 0.70 -2.46 4.15
CA SER A 13 -0.76 -2.63 3.99
C SER A 13 -1.50 -1.31 3.79
N ASP A 14 -1.11 -0.26 4.52
CA ASP A 14 -1.67 1.08 4.30
C ASP A 14 -1.20 1.63 2.95
N PHE A 15 0.05 1.41 2.57
CA PHE A 15 0.59 1.85 1.28
C PHE A 15 -0.12 1.17 0.10
N ARG A 16 -0.23 -0.16 0.11
CA ARG A 16 -0.98 -0.93 -0.90
C ARG A 16 -2.39 -0.39 -1.07
N PHE A 17 -3.07 -0.20 0.05
CA PHE A 17 -4.44 0.31 0.07
C PHE A 17 -4.54 1.73 -0.51
N VAL A 18 -3.66 2.65 -0.10
CA VAL A 18 -3.68 4.04 -0.58
C VAL A 18 -3.34 4.12 -2.06
N THR A 19 -2.38 3.33 -2.54
CA THR A 19 -2.05 3.23 -3.97
C THR A 19 -3.25 2.77 -4.80
N GLU A 20 -3.97 1.74 -4.34
CA GLU A 20 -5.17 1.26 -5.01
C GLU A 20 -6.27 2.34 -5.06
N LEU A 21 -6.52 3.02 -3.93
CA LEU A 21 -7.48 4.11 -3.87
C LEU A 21 -7.13 5.25 -4.82
N LEU A 22 -5.85 5.61 -4.93
CA LEU A 22 -5.39 6.67 -5.82
C LEU A 22 -5.54 6.27 -7.29
N ALA A 23 -5.24 5.02 -7.66
CA ALA A 23 -5.46 4.52 -9.01
C ALA A 23 -6.95 4.53 -9.40
N GLU A 24 -7.83 4.12 -8.47
CA GLU A 24 -9.27 4.18 -8.65
C GLU A 24 -9.75 5.63 -8.82
N ALA A 25 -9.29 6.55 -7.96
CA ALA A 25 -9.65 7.96 -8.01
C ALA A 25 -9.11 8.67 -9.26
N GLN A 26 -7.95 8.26 -9.78
CA GLN A 26 -7.40 8.78 -11.03
C GLN A 26 -8.24 8.37 -12.25
N THR A 27 -8.84 7.18 -12.21
CA THR A 27 -9.68 6.69 -13.31
C THR A 27 -11.11 7.24 -13.21
N ARG A 28 -11.66 7.28 -11.99
CA ARG A 28 -13.05 7.67 -11.69
C ARG A 28 -13.10 8.40 -10.35
N GLU A 29 -12.92 9.71 -10.39
CA GLU A 29 -12.79 10.55 -9.19
C GLU A 29 -13.99 10.41 -8.24
N ASP A 30 -15.22 10.54 -8.75
CA ASP A 30 -16.41 10.46 -7.93
C ASP A 30 -16.69 9.02 -7.47
N GLY A 31 -16.94 8.88 -6.16
CA GLY A 31 -17.27 7.60 -5.54
C GLY A 31 -16.09 6.64 -5.37
N ALA A 32 -14.85 7.05 -5.63
CA ALA A 32 -13.67 6.18 -5.47
C ALA A 32 -13.56 5.60 -4.05
N ARG A 33 -13.74 6.45 -3.02
CA ARG A 33 -13.75 6.01 -1.61
C ARG A 33 -14.89 5.05 -1.30
N ASP A 34 -16.07 5.24 -1.88
CA ASP A 34 -17.22 4.34 -1.70
C ASP A 34 -16.94 2.96 -2.30
N ARG A 35 -16.42 2.92 -3.53
CA ARG A 35 -16.07 1.67 -4.20
C ARG A 35 -14.98 0.91 -3.47
N ILE A 36 -13.92 1.61 -3.02
CA ILE A 36 -12.85 1.01 -2.24
C ILE A 36 -13.32 0.55 -0.86
N ALA A 37 -14.15 1.34 -0.16
CA ALA A 37 -14.76 0.93 1.11
C ALA A 37 -15.54 -0.37 0.94
N LYS A 38 -16.40 -0.43 -0.09
CA LYS A 38 -17.19 -1.62 -0.41
C LYS A 38 -16.31 -2.81 -0.77
N LYS A 39 -15.29 -2.62 -1.61
CA LYS A 39 -14.37 -3.68 -2.06
C LYS A 39 -13.63 -4.34 -0.90
N HIS A 40 -13.21 -3.55 0.09
CA HIS A 40 -12.44 -4.02 1.25
C HIS A 40 -13.31 -4.34 2.48
N GLY A 41 -14.63 -4.12 2.41
CA GLY A 41 -15.53 -4.32 3.56
C GLY A 41 -15.22 -3.41 4.75
N ILE A 42 -14.75 -2.19 4.51
CA ILE A 42 -14.31 -1.25 5.56
C ILE A 42 -15.14 0.04 5.57
N GLN A 43 -15.16 0.72 6.70
CA GLN A 43 -15.78 2.04 6.84
C GLN A 43 -14.90 3.15 6.24
N LYS A 44 -15.53 4.24 5.76
CA LYS A 44 -14.83 5.41 5.20
C LYS A 44 -13.86 6.07 6.19
N SER A 45 -14.17 6.04 7.48
CA SER A 45 -13.28 6.55 8.55
C SER A 45 -11.92 5.85 8.56
N VAL A 46 -11.91 4.54 8.30
CA VAL A 46 -10.67 3.74 8.17
C VAL A 46 -9.85 4.22 6.99
N ILE A 47 -10.50 4.51 5.85
CA ILE A 47 -9.84 5.06 4.65
C ILE A 47 -9.12 6.36 4.98
N THR A 48 -9.81 7.31 5.61
CA THR A 48 -9.23 8.59 6.02
C THR A 48 -8.01 8.39 6.93
N GLY A 49 -8.10 7.46 7.89
CA GLY A 49 -6.98 7.12 8.77
C GLY A 49 -5.78 6.52 8.03
N ARG A 50 -6.02 5.62 7.06
CA ARG A 50 -4.94 5.01 6.25
C ARG A 50 -4.25 6.04 5.36
N VAL A 51 -5.04 6.87 4.66
CA VAL A 51 -4.52 7.97 3.83
C VAL A 51 -3.69 8.92 4.68
N GLY A 52 -4.22 9.37 5.83
CA GLY A 52 -3.51 10.30 6.71
C GLY A 52 -2.17 9.77 7.23
N ARG A 53 -2.07 8.46 7.52
CA ARG A 53 -0.79 7.84 7.92
C ARG A 53 0.24 7.84 6.80
N ILE A 54 -0.17 7.52 5.57
CA ILE A 54 0.73 7.55 4.41
C ILE A 54 1.15 8.98 4.07
N GLU A 55 0.22 9.95 4.11
CA GLU A 55 0.54 11.37 3.90
C GLU A 55 1.53 11.90 4.93
N LYS A 56 1.33 11.55 6.21
CA LYS A 56 2.26 11.90 7.30
C LYS A 56 3.64 11.24 7.12
N PHE A 57 3.68 9.98 6.68
CA PHE A 57 4.93 9.27 6.41
C PHE A 57 5.69 9.89 5.23
N LEU A 58 5.00 10.21 4.13
CA LEU A 58 5.60 10.80 2.94
C LEU A 58 5.87 12.30 3.07
N GLY A 59 5.33 12.96 4.10
CA GLY A 59 5.43 14.41 4.27
C GLY A 59 4.71 15.20 3.17
N THR A 60 3.72 14.60 2.48
CA THR A 60 3.02 15.22 1.37
C THR A 60 1.53 14.87 1.36
N THR A 61 0.73 15.72 0.73
CA THR A 61 -0.71 15.52 0.57
C THR A 61 -0.98 14.81 -0.76
N LEU A 62 -1.74 13.72 -0.71
CA LEU A 62 -2.09 12.86 -1.84
C LEU A 62 -3.48 13.17 -2.41
N PHE A 63 -4.37 13.76 -1.62
CA PHE A 63 -5.71 14.19 -2.05
C PHE A 63 -6.02 15.66 -1.73
N SER A 64 -6.71 16.32 -2.65
CA SER A 64 -7.12 17.73 -2.59
C SER A 64 -8.58 17.95 -3.01
N GLY A 65 -9.03 19.22 -2.99
CA GLY A 65 -10.37 19.61 -3.39
C GLY A 65 -11.45 19.36 -2.33
N PRO A 66 -12.72 19.71 -2.65
CA PRO A 66 -13.85 19.45 -1.78
C PRO A 66 -13.95 17.96 -1.43
N GLN A 67 -14.11 17.66 -0.14
CA GLN A 67 -14.15 16.28 0.38
C GLN A 67 -12.91 15.44 0.04
N ARG A 68 -11.80 16.09 -0.34
CA ARG A 68 -10.52 15.46 -0.69
C ARG A 68 -10.64 14.42 -1.80
N LYS A 69 -11.50 14.60 -2.81
CA LYS A 69 -11.75 13.55 -3.83
C LYS A 69 -10.67 13.46 -4.89
N SER A 70 -10.07 14.58 -5.26
CA SER A 70 -9.14 14.68 -6.38
C SER A 70 -7.71 14.34 -5.95
N PRO A 71 -7.03 13.39 -6.61
CA PRO A 71 -5.60 13.17 -6.39
C PRO A 71 -4.78 14.45 -6.66
N THR A 72 -3.79 14.73 -5.82
CA THR A 72 -2.78 15.77 -6.09
C THR A 72 -1.79 15.29 -7.15
N ALA A 73 -0.82 16.14 -7.54
CA ALA A 73 0.29 15.70 -8.39
C ALA A 73 1.07 14.53 -7.75
N ALA A 74 1.39 14.63 -6.46
CA ALA A 74 2.03 13.53 -5.71
C ALA A 74 1.13 12.28 -5.64
N GLY A 75 -0.18 12.47 -5.48
CA GLY A 75 -1.17 11.38 -5.53
C GLY A 75 -1.18 10.64 -6.87
N ARG A 76 -1.10 11.36 -7.99
CA ARG A 76 -1.04 10.79 -9.35
C ARG A 76 0.25 10.03 -9.62
N GLU A 77 1.39 10.56 -9.18
CA GLU A 77 2.67 9.85 -9.26
C GLU A 77 2.60 8.55 -8.45
N LEU A 78 2.06 8.59 -7.23
CA LEU A 78 1.92 7.40 -6.39
C LEU A 78 0.93 6.38 -6.97
N ALA A 79 -0.18 6.82 -7.58
CA ALA A 79 -1.11 5.94 -8.29
C ALA A 79 -0.42 5.17 -9.43
N THR A 80 0.49 5.84 -10.12
CA THR A 80 1.17 5.31 -11.31
C THR A 80 2.34 4.40 -10.94
N ARG A 81 3.20 4.83 -10.01
CA ARG A 81 4.44 4.14 -9.65
C ARG A 81 4.28 3.18 -8.46
N GLY A 82 3.32 3.46 -7.57
CA GLY A 82 3.06 2.64 -6.38
C GLY A 82 2.81 1.14 -6.69
N PRO A 83 2.04 0.77 -7.73
CA PRO A 83 1.84 -0.63 -8.10
C PRO A 83 3.13 -1.33 -8.53
N GLN A 84 4.05 -0.62 -9.19
CA GLN A 84 5.34 -1.15 -9.60
C GLN A 84 6.23 -1.43 -8.38
N PHE A 85 6.26 -0.51 -7.41
CA PHE A 85 6.97 -0.72 -6.15
C PHE A 85 6.42 -1.93 -5.38
N LEU A 86 5.09 -2.09 -5.32
CA LEU A 86 4.47 -3.23 -4.65
C LEU A 86 4.86 -4.56 -5.30
N ARG A 87 4.90 -4.63 -6.64
CA ARG A 87 5.38 -5.81 -7.36
C ARG A 87 6.83 -6.11 -7.03
N MET A 88 7.70 -5.09 -7.02
CA MET A 88 9.11 -5.27 -6.65
C MET A 88 9.27 -5.87 -5.24
N VAL A 89 8.42 -5.46 -4.28
CA VAL A 89 8.40 -6.05 -2.93
C VAL A 89 7.91 -7.51 -2.96
N GLU A 90 6.88 -7.82 -3.75
CA GLU A 90 6.37 -9.19 -3.93
C GLU A 90 7.43 -10.10 -4.56
N ASP A 91 8.11 -9.64 -5.62
CA ASP A 91 9.19 -10.35 -6.30
C ASP A 91 10.36 -10.63 -5.36
N PHE A 92 10.71 -9.66 -4.51
CA PHE A 92 11.75 -9.83 -3.50
C PHE A 92 11.38 -10.90 -2.46
N VAL A 93 10.13 -10.92 -2.01
CA VAL A 93 9.63 -11.95 -1.07
C VAL A 93 9.64 -13.32 -1.72
N ALA A 94 9.23 -13.44 -2.99
CA ALA A 94 9.26 -14.70 -3.74
C ALA A 94 10.70 -15.24 -3.87
N MET A 95 11.66 -14.38 -4.23
CA MET A 95 13.08 -14.75 -4.31
C MET A 95 13.62 -15.30 -2.98
N ILE A 96 13.26 -14.70 -1.84
CA ILE A 96 13.66 -15.24 -0.53
C ILE A 96 13.04 -16.62 -0.28
N GLY A 97 11.77 -16.79 -0.64
CA GLY A 97 11.08 -18.08 -0.56
C GLY A 97 11.77 -19.17 -1.37
N ASP A 98 12.17 -18.86 -2.61
CA ASP A 98 12.89 -19.79 -3.48
C ASP A 98 14.23 -20.25 -2.88
N VAL A 99 14.96 -19.36 -2.20
CA VAL A 99 16.21 -19.72 -1.51
C VAL A 99 15.93 -20.69 -0.37
N ASP A 100 14.96 -20.39 0.48
CA ASP A 100 14.56 -21.24 1.62
C ASP A 100 14.06 -22.62 1.16
N GLU A 101 13.35 -22.70 0.03
CA GLU A 101 12.94 -23.97 -0.58
C GLU A 101 14.11 -24.82 -1.08
N ARG A 102 15.12 -24.20 -1.72
CA ARG A 102 16.32 -24.91 -2.18
C ARG A 102 17.09 -25.52 -1.02
N GLU A 103 17.35 -24.75 0.03
CA GLU A 103 18.03 -25.20 1.25
C GLU A 103 17.28 -26.39 1.89
N ARG A 104 15.95 -26.29 2.01
CA ARG A 104 15.12 -27.41 2.53
C ARG A 104 15.17 -28.65 1.64
N GLY A 105 15.24 -28.48 0.31
CA GLY A 105 15.39 -29.55 -0.65
C GLY A 105 16.73 -30.29 -0.53
N GLU A 106 17.82 -29.57 -0.28
CA GLU A 106 19.15 -30.14 -0.08
C GLU A 106 19.27 -30.92 1.23
N VAL A 107 18.72 -30.39 2.33
CA VAL A 107 18.68 -31.08 3.63
C VAL A 107 17.90 -32.40 3.53
N ARG A 108 16.81 -32.46 2.75
CA ARG A 108 16.06 -33.71 2.52
C ARG A 108 16.86 -34.75 1.75
N ARG A 109 17.66 -34.34 0.77
CA ARG A 109 18.52 -35.26 -0.01
C ARG A 109 19.65 -35.85 0.83
N LEU A 110 20.19 -35.09 1.77
CA LEU A 110 21.24 -35.57 2.69
C LEU A 110 20.72 -36.54 3.75
N ARG A 111 19.43 -36.49 4.12
CA ARG A 111 18.82 -37.41 5.10
C ARG A 111 18.40 -38.77 4.51
N HIS A 112 18.45 -38.93 3.19
CA HIS A 112 18.11 -40.18 2.49
C HIS A 112 19.32 -40.85 1.83
N ARG A 113 20.54 -40.43 2.18
CA ARG A 113 21.78 -41.16 1.95
C ARG A 113 22.24 -41.81 3.25
#